data_AF-A0A3E3I9Z2-F1
#
_entry.id   AF-A0A3E3I9Z2-F1
#
_cell.length_a   1.000
_cell.length_b   1.000
_cell.length_c   1.000
_cell.angle_alpha   90.00
_cell.angle_beta   90.00
_cell.angle_gamma   90.00
#
_symmetry.space_group_name_H-M   'P 1'
#
loop_
_entity.id
_entity.type
_entity.pdbx_description
1 polymer ?
#
loop_
_entity_poly.entity_id
_entity_poly.type
_entity_poly.pdbx_seq_one_letter_code
_entity_poly.pdbx_strand_id
1 'polypeptide(L)'
;MQLTPNFRLMKPDGTDPVNVQDLNDNMDVLDAEVVKKLDKTGDASNVVNKFTQAGSRTNLLSGEKLSVSFGKIMKWFVDLKDVAFSGRYSDLTDRPTIPAGGIADKSKIIDNLDDIAANTQTGYMAGALAVKELNQNLNGYKFDVIDGIPSYKAGADAAWVPFSNPEVYFAQYSFPGDQSTIPFTLSKAQLWLLTNGNWFTQYQNQLKLQINGATVPVASYTKYNNCYIAKYDTKQYINSAASLVVNRSMVVTNTYTYIMLIGV
;
A
#
# COMPACT_ATOMS: atom_id res chain seq x y z
N MET A 1 -88.82 -6.46 44.10
CA MET A 1 -88.16 -5.92 42.89
C MET A 1 -86.66 -5.70 43.12
N GLN A 2 -85.82 -6.34 42.30
CA GLN A 2 -84.35 -6.26 42.34
C GLN A 2 -83.81 -5.56 41.07
N LEU A 3 -82.59 -5.01 41.09
CA LEU A 3 -81.95 -4.43 39.91
C LEU A 3 -80.84 -5.34 39.36
N THR A 4 -80.67 -5.38 38.04
CA THR A 4 -79.53 -6.09 37.43
C THR A 4 -78.20 -5.36 37.69
N PRO A 5 -77.05 -6.07 37.78
CA PRO A 5 -75.78 -5.45 38.15
C PRO A 5 -75.19 -4.46 37.12
N ASN A 6 -75.39 -4.72 35.82
CA ASN A 6 -74.70 -3.99 34.76
C ASN A 6 -75.51 -2.82 34.23
N PHE A 7 -76.78 -3.07 33.89
CA PHE A 7 -77.68 -2.07 33.29
C PHE A 7 -78.77 -1.60 34.24
N ARG A 8 -78.75 -2.06 35.51
CA ARG A 8 -79.69 -1.64 36.56
C ARG A 8 -81.17 -1.80 36.15
N LEU A 9 -81.46 -2.84 35.38
CA LEU A 9 -82.81 -3.13 34.90
C LEU A 9 -83.68 -3.67 36.04
N MET A 10 -84.92 -3.22 36.14
CA MET A 10 -85.92 -3.69 37.10
C MET A 10 -86.30 -5.15 36.83
N LYS A 11 -86.10 -6.02 37.83
CA LYS A 11 -86.41 -7.44 37.77
C LYS A 11 -87.44 -7.78 38.87
N PRO A 12 -88.64 -8.27 38.51
CA PRO A 12 -89.64 -8.67 39.49
C PRO A 12 -89.17 -9.90 40.29
N ASP A 13 -89.54 -9.95 41.58
CA ASP A 13 -89.35 -11.14 42.40
C ASP A 13 -90.49 -12.15 42.15
N GLY A 14 -90.32 -13.41 42.53
CA GLY A 14 -91.25 -14.50 42.15
C GLY A 14 -92.71 -14.33 42.60
N THR A 15 -92.97 -13.40 43.52
CA THR A 15 -94.32 -13.04 44.02
C THR A 15 -94.81 -11.68 43.54
N ASP A 16 -93.97 -10.91 42.83
CA ASP A 16 -94.32 -9.56 42.37
C ASP A 16 -95.17 -9.64 41.08
N PRO A 17 -96.27 -8.87 40.96
CA PRO A 17 -97.00 -8.76 39.71
C PRO A 17 -96.12 -8.08 38.63
N VAL A 18 -96.19 -8.58 37.40
CA VAL A 18 -95.44 -8.01 36.26
C VAL A 18 -96.05 -6.67 35.88
N ASN A 19 -95.26 -5.59 35.95
CA ASN A 19 -95.64 -4.25 35.52
C ASN A 19 -95.10 -3.98 34.10
N VAL A 20 -95.99 -3.59 33.19
CA VAL A 20 -95.63 -3.26 31.80
C VAL A 20 -94.75 -2.01 31.73
N GLN A 21 -94.93 -1.05 32.65
CA GLN A 21 -94.11 0.15 32.67
C GLN A 21 -92.64 -0.18 32.94
N ASP A 22 -92.37 -1.07 33.89
CA ASP A 22 -91.00 -1.45 34.25
C ASP A 22 -90.27 -2.14 33.08
N LEU A 23 -91.01 -2.86 32.23
CA LEU A 23 -90.47 -3.47 31.02
C LEU A 23 -90.11 -2.42 29.97
N ASN A 24 -90.99 -1.45 29.74
CA ASN A 24 -90.71 -0.36 28.81
C ASN A 24 -89.48 0.44 29.24
N ASP A 25 -89.41 0.81 30.52
CA ASP A 25 -88.27 1.55 31.07
C ASP A 25 -86.95 0.77 30.91
N ASN A 26 -86.98 -0.55 31.13
CA ASN A 26 -85.81 -1.40 30.92
C ASN A 26 -85.38 -1.48 29.45
N MET A 27 -86.33 -1.48 28.51
CA MET A 27 -86.02 -1.54 27.08
C MET A 27 -85.38 -0.24 26.60
N ASP A 28 -85.83 0.91 27.11
CA ASP A 28 -85.22 2.22 26.83
C ASP A 28 -83.77 2.26 27.34
N VAL A 29 -83.53 1.75 28.55
CA VAL A 29 -82.17 1.65 29.12
C VAL A 29 -81.28 0.73 28.28
N LEU A 30 -81.81 -0.42 27.84
CA LEU A 30 -81.06 -1.36 27.00
C LEU A 30 -80.66 -0.76 25.66
N ASP A 31 -81.59 -0.09 24.97
CA ASP A 31 -81.32 0.56 23.68
C ASP A 31 -80.23 1.63 23.82
N ALA A 32 -80.30 2.44 24.87
CA ALA A 32 -79.32 3.48 25.15
C ALA A 32 -77.93 2.95 25.54
N GLU A 33 -77.84 1.81 26.23
CA GLU A 33 -76.57 1.28 26.74
C GLU A 33 -75.87 0.30 25.80
N VAL A 34 -76.62 -0.51 25.03
CA VAL A 34 -76.04 -1.50 24.11
C VAL A 34 -75.29 -0.83 22.97
N VAL A 35 -75.80 0.31 22.46
CA VAL A 35 -75.14 1.08 21.39
C VAL A 35 -73.75 1.62 21.81
N LYS A 36 -73.47 1.71 23.12
CA LYS A 36 -72.16 2.16 23.64
C LYS A 36 -71.11 1.05 23.64
N LYS A 37 -71.48 -0.21 23.41
CA LYS A 37 -70.55 -1.34 23.33
C LYS A 37 -70.10 -1.56 21.89
N LEU A 38 -68.84 -1.96 21.71
CA LEU A 38 -68.34 -2.39 20.41
C LEU A 38 -68.83 -3.82 20.13
N ASP A 39 -69.53 -4.01 19.01
CA ASP A 39 -69.92 -5.35 18.52
C ASP A 39 -68.70 -6.10 17.95
N LYS A 40 -68.75 -7.44 17.90
CA LYS A 40 -67.70 -8.31 17.34
C LYS A 40 -67.33 -7.94 15.91
N THR A 41 -68.30 -7.45 15.14
CA THR A 41 -68.15 -6.97 13.77
C THR A 41 -68.42 -5.47 13.63
N GLY A 42 -68.53 -4.75 14.75
CA GLY A 42 -68.83 -3.32 14.77
C GLY A 42 -67.65 -2.46 14.32
N ASP A 43 -67.94 -1.25 13.85
CA ASP A 43 -66.91 -0.26 13.50
C ASP A 43 -66.23 0.29 14.75
N ALA A 44 -64.90 0.22 14.79
CA ALA A 44 -64.06 0.70 15.88
C ALA A 44 -63.38 2.06 15.57
N SER A 45 -63.73 2.72 14.47
CA SER A 45 -63.08 3.96 13.99
C SER A 45 -63.03 5.11 15.02
N ASN A 46 -64.01 5.19 15.93
CA ASN A 46 -64.11 6.22 16.97
C ASN A 46 -63.77 5.72 18.39
N VAL A 47 -63.25 4.49 18.53
CA VAL A 47 -62.88 3.95 19.84
C VAL A 47 -61.60 4.60 20.34
N VAL A 48 -61.65 5.23 21.51
CA VAL A 48 -60.49 5.83 22.17
C VAL A 48 -59.97 4.88 23.25
N ASN A 49 -58.70 4.48 23.13
CA ASN A 49 -58.04 3.62 24.11
C ASN A 49 -56.88 4.38 24.78
N LYS A 50 -56.82 4.36 26.11
CA LYS A 50 -55.67 4.89 26.86
C LYS A 50 -54.65 3.77 27.06
N PHE A 51 -53.44 3.97 26.55
CA PHE A 51 -52.33 3.02 26.70
C PHE A 51 -51.04 3.72 27.11
N THR A 52 -50.09 2.94 27.60
CA THR A 52 -48.74 3.38 27.95
C THR A 52 -47.73 2.53 27.20
N GLN A 53 -46.56 3.10 26.90
CA GLN A 53 -45.50 2.37 26.21
C GLN A 53 -45.05 1.17 27.05
N ALA A 54 -44.85 0.01 26.42
CA ALA A 54 -44.26 -1.14 27.07
C ALA A 54 -42.77 -0.91 27.40
N GLY A 55 -42.29 -1.50 28.51
CA GLY A 55 -40.88 -1.37 28.92
C GLY A 55 -39.88 -2.08 27.98
N SER A 56 -40.31 -3.13 27.27
CA SER A 56 -39.46 -3.94 26.39
C SER A 56 -40.20 -4.47 25.17
N ARG A 57 -39.44 -4.86 24.13
CA ARG A 57 -39.98 -5.48 22.91
C ARG A 57 -40.40 -6.92 23.21
N THR A 58 -41.68 -7.20 23.05
CA THR A 58 -42.26 -8.53 23.24
C THR A 58 -43.29 -8.79 22.15
N ASN A 59 -43.53 -10.08 21.86
CA ASN A 59 -44.54 -10.48 20.89
C ASN A 59 -45.96 -10.20 21.43
N LEU A 60 -46.89 -9.97 20.50
CA LEU A 60 -48.32 -9.92 20.82
C LEU A 60 -48.80 -11.31 21.23
N LEU A 61 -49.71 -11.37 22.20
CA LEU A 61 -50.28 -12.61 22.70
C LEU A 61 -51.79 -12.58 22.50
N SER A 62 -52.36 -13.70 22.07
CA SER A 62 -53.82 -13.82 21.93
C SER A 62 -54.51 -13.68 23.29
N GLY A 63 -55.62 -12.94 23.32
CA GLY A 63 -56.39 -12.69 24.55
C GLY A 63 -55.84 -11.59 25.46
N GLU A 64 -54.77 -10.89 25.08
CA GLU A 64 -54.29 -9.76 25.87
C GLU A 64 -55.18 -8.51 25.71
N LYS A 65 -55.12 -7.59 26.68
CA LYS A 65 -55.87 -6.33 26.62
C LYS A 65 -55.35 -5.49 25.45
N LEU A 66 -56.26 -4.86 24.70
CA LEU A 66 -55.91 -3.98 23.57
C LEU A 66 -54.91 -2.86 23.95
N SER A 67 -55.03 -2.31 25.17
CA SER A 67 -54.09 -1.31 25.69
C SER A 67 -52.65 -1.85 25.84
N VAL A 68 -52.50 -3.15 26.15
CA VAL A 68 -51.19 -3.81 26.23
C VAL A 68 -50.62 -4.03 24.83
N SER A 69 -51.43 -4.49 23.87
CA SER A 69 -51.00 -4.66 22.47
C SER A 69 -50.53 -3.33 21.87
N PHE A 70 -51.28 -2.24 22.07
CA PHE A 70 -50.86 -0.91 21.61
C PHE A 70 -49.60 -0.41 22.33
N GLY A 71 -49.44 -0.68 23.62
CA GLY A 71 -48.20 -0.37 24.34
C GLY A 71 -46.97 -1.08 23.77
N LYS A 72 -47.10 -2.35 23.37
CA LYS A 72 -46.04 -3.12 22.70
C LYS A 72 -45.74 -2.59 21.30
N ILE A 73 -46.77 -2.32 20.49
CA ILE A 73 -46.63 -1.74 19.15
C ILE A 73 -45.92 -0.37 19.21
N MET A 74 -46.30 0.48 20.18
CA MET A 74 -45.63 1.76 20.42
C MET A 74 -44.14 1.59 20.74
N LYS A 75 -43.77 0.58 21.55
CA LYS A 75 -42.37 0.28 21.86
C LYS A 75 -41.59 -0.13 20.61
N TRP A 76 -42.18 -0.95 19.74
CA TRP A 76 -41.56 -1.31 18.45
C TRP A 76 -41.33 -0.08 17.56
N PHE A 77 -42.31 0.82 17.44
CA PHE A 77 -42.15 2.03 16.61
C PHE A 77 -41.10 3.00 17.13
N VAL A 78 -41.05 3.23 18.45
CA VAL A 78 -40.05 4.13 19.04
C VAL A 78 -38.64 3.59 18.81
N ASP A 79 -38.45 2.30 19.03
CA ASP A 79 -37.13 1.67 18.94
C ASP A 79 -36.63 1.51 17.49
N LEU A 80 -37.53 1.40 16.51
CA LEU A 80 -37.18 1.30 15.09
C LEU A 80 -37.05 2.67 14.42
N LYS A 81 -37.46 3.77 15.09
CA LYS A 81 -37.65 5.08 14.46
C LYS A 81 -36.40 5.58 13.73
N ASP A 82 -35.24 5.47 14.35
CA ASP A 82 -34.03 6.09 13.81
C ASP A 82 -33.55 5.33 12.57
N VAL A 83 -33.40 4.01 12.65
CA VAL A 83 -32.89 3.20 11.53
C VAL A 83 -33.94 3.04 10.41
N ALA A 84 -35.22 2.86 10.75
CA ALA A 84 -36.25 2.50 9.77
C ALA A 84 -36.80 3.69 8.97
N PHE A 85 -36.73 4.93 9.50
CA PHE A 85 -37.34 6.10 8.85
C PHE A 85 -36.32 7.10 8.31
N SER A 86 -35.16 7.25 8.95
CA SER A 86 -34.12 8.15 8.46
C SER A 86 -33.28 7.49 7.37
N GLY A 87 -33.06 6.17 7.48
CA GLY A 87 -32.30 5.38 6.50
C GLY A 87 -30.84 5.82 6.37
N ARG A 88 -30.33 6.63 7.31
CA ARG A 88 -28.96 7.13 7.25
C ARG A 88 -28.03 6.08 7.81
N TYR A 89 -26.86 5.98 7.18
CA TYR A 89 -25.77 5.15 7.68
C TYR A 89 -25.32 5.56 9.10
N SER A 90 -25.54 6.82 9.50
CA SER A 90 -25.26 7.32 10.86
C SER A 90 -26.12 6.70 11.95
N ASP A 91 -27.25 6.08 11.59
CA ASP A 91 -28.21 5.55 12.56
C ASP A 91 -27.80 4.16 13.09
N LEU A 92 -26.78 3.55 12.47
CA LEU A 92 -26.23 2.26 12.86
C LEU A 92 -25.20 2.42 13.99
N THR A 93 -25.41 1.71 15.09
CA THR A 93 -24.39 1.48 16.14
C THR A 93 -23.53 0.26 15.78
N ASP A 94 -22.39 0.08 16.46
CA ASP A 94 -21.50 -1.09 16.30
C ASP A 94 -21.08 -1.38 14.85
N ARG A 95 -20.85 -0.32 14.09
CA ARG A 95 -20.38 -0.41 12.70
C ARG A 95 -18.99 -1.06 12.65
N PRO A 96 -18.71 -1.91 11.65
CA PRO A 96 -17.36 -2.36 11.39
C PRO A 96 -16.44 -1.14 11.23
N THR A 97 -15.43 -1.01 12.10
CA THR A 97 -14.38 -0.02 11.90
C THR A 97 -13.50 -0.50 10.76
N ILE A 98 -13.36 0.29 9.70
CA ILE A 98 -12.31 0.06 8.71
C ILE A 98 -10.99 0.12 9.50
N PRO A 99 -10.18 -0.94 9.51
CA PRO A 99 -8.89 -0.93 10.19
C PRO A 99 -8.09 0.27 9.69
N ALA A 100 -7.55 1.09 10.60
CA ALA A 100 -6.61 2.13 10.23
C ALA A 100 -5.40 1.45 9.54
N GLY A 101 -5.28 1.62 8.22
CA GLY A 101 -4.32 0.91 7.37
C GLY A 101 -4.93 0.02 6.28
N GLY A 102 -6.25 -0.20 6.29
CA GLY A 102 -6.97 -0.90 5.23
C GLY A 102 -7.34 0.02 4.06
N ILE A 103 -6.40 0.24 3.13
CA ILE A 103 -6.60 0.56 1.70
C ILE A 103 -7.43 1.83 1.32
N ALA A 104 -8.01 2.59 2.26
CA ALA A 104 -8.95 3.67 1.90
C ALA A 104 -8.33 5.09 1.80
N ASP A 105 -7.15 5.34 2.35
CA ASP A 105 -6.55 6.67 2.32
C ASP A 105 -5.62 6.83 1.11
N LYS A 106 -6.16 7.40 0.02
CA LYS A 106 -5.40 7.68 -1.20
C LYS A 106 -4.19 8.59 -0.94
N SER A 107 -4.21 9.41 0.12
CA SER A 107 -3.05 10.23 0.50
C SER A 107 -1.89 9.43 1.11
N LYS A 108 -2.12 8.14 1.39
CA LYS A 108 -1.14 7.19 1.94
C LYS A 108 -0.70 6.12 0.94
N ILE A 109 -1.13 6.24 -0.32
CA ILE A 109 -0.67 5.40 -1.42
C ILE A 109 0.41 6.17 -2.17
N ILE A 110 1.57 5.54 -2.35
CA ILE A 110 2.66 6.05 -3.18
C ILE A 110 2.29 5.68 -4.63
N ASP A 111 1.80 6.65 -5.41
CA ASP A 111 1.26 6.44 -6.75
C ASP A 111 2.37 6.44 -7.81
N ASN A 112 3.46 7.19 -7.60
CA ASN A 112 4.63 7.23 -8.49
C ASN A 112 5.96 7.25 -7.72
N LEU A 113 7.08 7.18 -8.44
CA LEU A 113 8.44 7.25 -7.85
C LEU A 113 8.79 8.64 -7.27
N ASP A 114 8.10 9.70 -7.69
CA ASP A 114 8.32 11.07 -7.21
C ASP A 114 7.66 11.32 -5.83
N ASP A 115 6.66 10.51 -5.46
CA ASP A 115 6.01 10.49 -4.15
C ASP A 115 6.92 9.92 -3.04
N ILE A 116 8.09 9.37 -3.40
CA ILE A 116 9.11 8.82 -2.50
C ILE A 116 10.02 9.94 -1.96
N ALA A 117 9.45 11.08 -1.59
CA ALA A 117 10.12 12.00 -0.69
C ALA A 117 10.00 11.44 0.75
N ALA A 118 10.81 10.41 1.03
CA ALA A 118 11.02 9.72 2.33
C ALA A 118 10.05 8.57 2.67
N ASN A 119 10.28 7.40 2.06
CA ASN A 119 9.80 6.09 2.52
C ASN A 119 10.48 5.65 3.84
N THR A 120 10.24 6.41 4.92
CA THR A 120 10.67 6.09 6.30
C THR A 120 9.52 6.18 7.31
N GLN A 121 8.29 6.49 6.88
CA GLN A 121 7.15 6.69 7.78
C GLN A 121 6.28 5.44 7.89
N THR A 122 6.09 4.99 9.13
CA THR A 122 5.21 3.89 9.51
C THR A 122 3.80 4.10 8.97
N GLY A 123 3.27 3.12 8.23
CA GLY A 123 1.88 3.12 7.75
C GLY A 123 1.68 3.50 6.28
N TYR A 124 2.74 3.82 5.53
CA TYR A 124 2.70 3.96 4.07
C TYR A 124 3.11 2.64 3.41
N MET A 125 2.40 2.24 2.35
CA MET A 125 2.75 1.06 1.54
C MET A 125 3.09 1.50 0.11
N ALA A 126 4.18 0.98 -0.44
CA ALA A 126 4.53 1.23 -1.84
C ALA A 126 3.46 0.61 -2.76
N GLY A 127 2.93 1.39 -3.71
CA GLY A 127 2.02 0.88 -4.72
C GLY A 127 2.70 -0.21 -5.56
N ALA A 128 1.98 -1.31 -5.83
CA ALA A 128 2.51 -2.41 -6.65
C ALA A 128 2.97 -1.95 -8.06
N LEU A 129 2.37 -0.87 -8.57
CA LEU A 129 2.74 -0.26 -9.85
C LEU A 129 4.10 0.46 -9.77
N ALA A 130 4.34 1.25 -8.72
CA ALA A 130 5.63 1.92 -8.48
C ALA A 130 6.77 0.91 -8.29
N VAL A 131 6.51 -0.21 -7.60
CA VAL A 131 7.49 -1.32 -7.47
C VAL A 131 7.78 -1.97 -8.82
N LYS A 132 6.77 -2.12 -9.68
CA LYS A 132 6.95 -2.68 -11.03
C LYS A 132 7.75 -1.75 -11.93
N GLU A 133 7.47 -0.45 -11.89
CA GLU A 133 8.20 0.58 -12.65
C GLU A 133 9.67 0.68 -12.22
N LEU A 134 9.95 0.69 -10.92
CA LEU A 134 11.33 0.63 -10.41
C LEU A 134 12.07 -0.61 -10.93
N ASN A 135 11.45 -1.78 -10.84
CA ASN A 135 12.05 -3.02 -11.34
C ASN A 135 12.25 -3.02 -12.87
N GLN A 136 11.37 -2.36 -13.62
CA GLN A 136 11.51 -2.18 -15.07
C GLN A 136 12.68 -1.24 -15.40
N ASN A 137 12.76 -0.08 -14.74
CA ASN A 137 13.82 0.90 -14.97
C ASN A 137 15.20 0.35 -14.61
N LEU A 138 15.28 -0.47 -13.57
CA LEU A 138 16.52 -1.17 -13.20
C LEU A 138 16.81 -2.38 -14.08
N ASN A 139 15.90 -2.79 -14.97
CA ASN A 139 16.07 -3.94 -15.88
C ASN A 139 16.58 -5.21 -15.16
N GLY A 140 16.08 -5.47 -13.95
CA GLY A 140 16.47 -6.61 -13.13
C GLY A 140 17.82 -6.48 -12.39
N TYR A 141 18.47 -5.32 -12.43
CA TYR A 141 19.63 -5.03 -11.60
C TYR A 141 19.24 -4.82 -10.14
N LYS A 142 20.08 -5.33 -9.25
CA LYS A 142 20.01 -5.15 -7.80
C LYS A 142 21.28 -4.48 -7.32
N PHE A 143 21.17 -3.62 -6.31
CA PHE A 143 22.28 -2.91 -5.68
C PHE A 143 22.26 -3.19 -4.17
N ASP A 144 23.44 -3.46 -3.60
CA ASP A 144 23.59 -3.74 -2.17
C ASP A 144 25.03 -3.49 -1.71
N VAL A 145 25.28 -3.56 -0.41
CA VAL A 145 26.60 -3.50 0.19
C VAL A 145 26.99 -4.90 0.64
N ILE A 146 27.93 -5.53 -0.08
CA ILE A 146 28.43 -6.86 0.23
C ILE A 146 29.79 -6.71 0.91
N ASP A 147 29.90 -7.20 2.14
CA ASP A 147 31.13 -7.10 2.95
C ASP A 147 31.69 -5.67 3.05
N GLY A 148 30.79 -4.68 3.12
CA GLY A 148 31.15 -3.25 3.19
C GLY A 148 31.46 -2.60 1.84
N ILE A 149 31.34 -3.33 0.72
CA ILE A 149 31.63 -2.83 -0.62
C ILE A 149 30.32 -2.67 -1.41
N PRO A 150 30.00 -1.44 -1.88
CA PRO A 150 28.91 -1.23 -2.80
C PRO A 150 29.04 -2.15 -4.03
N SER A 151 27.98 -2.90 -4.34
CA SER A 151 27.96 -3.94 -5.35
C SER A 151 26.65 -3.96 -6.13
N TYR A 152 26.66 -4.58 -7.31
CA TYR A 152 25.48 -4.80 -8.13
C TYR A 152 25.40 -6.23 -8.68
N LYS A 153 24.21 -6.70 -9.04
CA LYS A 153 24.03 -7.95 -9.80
C LYS A 153 22.84 -7.88 -10.76
N ALA A 154 22.95 -8.56 -11.90
CA ALA A 154 21.87 -8.64 -12.89
C ALA A 154 21.09 -9.96 -12.72
N GLY A 155 19.96 -9.92 -12.01
CA GLY A 155 19.15 -11.10 -11.72
C GLY A 155 19.42 -11.74 -10.35
N ALA A 156 18.51 -12.63 -9.94
CA ALA A 156 18.55 -13.25 -8.60
C ALA A 156 19.78 -14.14 -8.39
N ASP A 157 20.12 -14.94 -9.41
CA ASP A 157 21.14 -15.99 -9.35
C ASP A 157 22.54 -15.53 -9.81
N ALA A 158 22.69 -14.28 -10.22
CA ALA A 158 23.98 -13.72 -10.60
C ALA A 158 24.87 -13.47 -9.37
N ALA A 159 26.18 -13.60 -9.56
CA ALA A 159 27.17 -13.20 -8.56
C ALA A 159 27.16 -11.66 -8.40
N TRP A 160 27.44 -11.20 -7.18
CA TRP A 160 27.63 -9.77 -6.91
C TRP A 160 28.92 -9.27 -7.54
N VAL A 161 28.82 -8.16 -8.25
CA VAL A 161 29.94 -7.44 -8.86
C VAL A 161 30.17 -6.17 -8.04
N PRO A 162 31.33 -6.01 -7.40
CA PRO A 162 31.64 -4.79 -6.66
C PRO A 162 31.75 -3.60 -7.63
N PHE A 163 31.26 -2.44 -7.21
CA PHE A 163 31.62 -1.18 -7.86
C PHE A 163 33.10 -0.94 -7.61
N SER A 164 33.90 -0.97 -8.67
CA SER A 164 35.32 -0.68 -8.60
C SER A 164 35.54 0.81 -8.35
N ASN A 165 36.48 1.15 -7.46
CA ASN A 165 37.03 2.49 -7.34
C ASN A 165 38.26 2.58 -8.26
N PRO A 166 38.12 3.07 -9.51
CA PRO A 166 39.24 3.11 -10.45
C PRO A 166 40.36 4.01 -9.91
N GLU A 167 41.60 3.60 -10.13
CA GLU A 167 42.78 4.36 -9.74
C GLU A 167 43.54 4.79 -10.99
N VAL A 168 43.79 6.09 -11.13
CA VAL A 168 44.61 6.62 -12.23
C VAL A 168 46.07 6.58 -11.78
N TYR A 169 46.83 5.62 -12.31
CA TYR A 169 48.27 5.54 -12.05
C TYR A 169 49.04 6.63 -12.77
N PHE A 170 48.57 6.98 -13.97
CA PHE A 170 49.26 7.91 -14.84
C PHE A 170 48.29 8.53 -15.85
N ALA A 171 48.40 9.84 -16.05
CA ALA A 171 47.74 10.55 -17.14
C ALA A 171 48.67 11.68 -17.58
N GLN A 172 49.12 11.65 -18.83
CA GLN A 172 49.99 12.69 -19.36
C GLN A 172 49.64 13.03 -20.79
N TYR A 173 49.72 14.33 -21.07
CA TYR A 173 49.72 14.90 -22.40
C TYR A 173 51.15 15.37 -22.70
N SER A 174 51.83 14.70 -23.63
CA SER A 174 53.25 14.92 -24.01
C SER A 174 54.32 14.46 -23.01
N PHE A 175 55.37 13.81 -23.50
CA PHE A 175 56.49 13.28 -22.71
C PHE A 175 57.71 14.22 -22.72
N PRO A 176 58.44 14.33 -21.60
CA PRO A 176 59.56 15.27 -21.44
C PRO A 176 60.83 14.86 -22.19
N GLY A 177 60.91 13.65 -22.74
CA GLY A 177 62.05 13.16 -23.50
C GLY A 177 61.68 12.04 -24.47
N ASP A 178 62.66 11.62 -25.28
CA ASP A 178 62.44 10.56 -26.28
C ASP A 178 62.36 9.17 -25.66
N GLN A 179 63.02 8.96 -24.52
CA GLN A 179 62.79 7.80 -23.67
C GLN A 179 62.38 8.27 -22.28
N SER A 180 61.31 7.68 -21.75
CA SER A 180 60.80 7.97 -20.42
C SER A 180 60.31 6.68 -19.76
N THR A 181 60.68 6.48 -18.50
CA THR A 181 60.20 5.39 -17.67
C THR A 181 59.43 5.99 -16.50
N ILE A 182 58.17 5.61 -16.37
CA ILE A 182 57.29 6.13 -15.32
C ILE A 182 57.04 5.02 -14.32
N PRO A 183 57.67 5.08 -13.13
CA PRO A 183 57.47 4.07 -12.10
C PRO A 183 56.15 4.28 -11.35
N PHE A 184 55.51 3.18 -10.95
CA PHE A 184 54.36 3.17 -10.05
C PHE A 184 54.29 1.83 -9.32
N THR A 185 53.54 1.79 -8.20
CA THR A 185 53.27 0.54 -7.47
C THR A 185 51.89 0.03 -7.86
N LEU A 186 51.79 -1.23 -8.29
CA LEU A 186 50.51 -1.83 -8.65
C LEU A 186 49.62 -2.03 -7.42
N SER A 187 48.36 -1.65 -7.53
CA SER A 187 47.33 -1.83 -6.47
C SER A 187 46.03 -2.44 -7.01
N LYS A 188 45.87 -2.61 -8.34
CA LYS A 188 44.65 -3.08 -9.01
C LYS A 188 44.90 -4.35 -9.82
N ALA A 189 43.86 -5.18 -9.91
CA ALA A 189 43.94 -6.50 -10.55
C ALA A 189 43.90 -6.44 -12.08
N GLN A 190 43.39 -5.34 -12.62
CA GLN A 190 43.38 -5.06 -14.05
C GLN A 190 43.91 -3.66 -14.30
N LEU A 191 44.73 -3.51 -15.34
CA LEU A 191 45.13 -2.21 -15.86
C LEU A 191 44.57 -2.00 -17.26
N TRP A 192 44.19 -0.75 -17.54
CA TRP A 192 43.66 -0.29 -18.81
C TRP A 192 44.49 0.89 -19.29
N LEU A 193 45.16 0.71 -20.42
CA LEU A 193 46.02 1.70 -21.05
C LEU A 193 45.32 2.31 -22.26
N LEU A 194 45.02 3.59 -22.17
CA LEU A 194 44.38 4.38 -23.20
C LEU A 194 45.43 5.19 -23.94
N THR A 195 45.43 5.11 -25.26
CA THR A 195 46.37 5.82 -26.15
C THR A 195 45.65 6.32 -27.39
N ASN A 196 46.17 7.34 -28.05
CA ASN A 196 45.62 7.88 -29.29
C ASN A 196 46.19 7.22 -30.56
N GLY A 197 47.06 6.22 -30.42
CA GLY A 197 47.74 5.54 -31.52
C GLY A 197 47.71 4.02 -31.37
N ASN A 198 48.05 3.29 -32.43
CA ASN A 198 48.07 1.83 -32.38
C ASN A 198 49.38 1.28 -31.80
N TRP A 199 49.58 1.44 -30.50
CA TRP A 199 50.79 0.98 -29.82
C TRP A 199 50.82 -0.53 -29.57
N PHE A 200 49.68 -1.20 -29.78
CA PHE A 200 49.50 -2.61 -29.43
C PHE A 200 49.72 -3.56 -30.61
N THR A 201 49.79 -3.06 -31.85
CA THR A 201 50.21 -3.86 -33.02
C THR A 201 51.30 -3.21 -33.86
N GLN A 202 51.27 -1.89 -34.03
CA GLN A 202 52.19 -1.20 -34.94
C GLN A 202 53.46 -0.70 -34.22
N TYR A 203 53.33 -0.29 -32.95
CA TYR A 203 54.41 0.33 -32.18
C TYR A 203 54.74 -0.40 -30.87
N GLN A 204 54.62 -1.73 -30.84
CA GLN A 204 54.79 -2.57 -29.62
C GLN A 204 56.15 -2.40 -28.93
N ASN A 205 57.19 -2.03 -29.68
CA ASN A 205 58.52 -1.80 -29.12
C ASN A 205 58.65 -0.45 -28.40
N GLN A 206 57.69 0.45 -28.58
CA GLN A 206 57.74 1.84 -28.16
C GLN A 206 56.96 2.10 -26.87
N LEU A 207 56.01 1.22 -26.51
CA LEU A 207 55.24 1.34 -25.27
C LEU A 207 55.16 -0.03 -24.60
N LYS A 208 55.71 -0.13 -23.40
CA LYS A 208 55.78 -1.38 -22.65
C LYS A 208 55.35 -1.16 -21.21
N LEU A 209 54.40 -1.96 -20.77
CA LEU A 209 54.19 -2.17 -19.35
C LEU A 209 55.25 -3.16 -18.87
N GLN A 210 56.02 -2.78 -17.86
CA GLN A 210 56.97 -3.65 -17.20
C GLN A 210 56.60 -3.85 -15.74
N ILE A 211 56.70 -5.08 -15.27
CA ILE A 211 56.53 -5.44 -13.85
C ILE A 211 57.76 -6.23 -13.44
N ASN A 212 58.41 -5.82 -12.34
CA ASN A 212 59.66 -6.42 -11.86
C ASN A 212 60.73 -6.55 -12.98
N GLY A 213 60.76 -5.60 -13.91
CA GLY A 213 61.69 -5.57 -15.05
C GLY A 213 61.29 -6.43 -16.26
N ALA A 214 60.25 -7.26 -16.17
CA ALA A 214 59.76 -8.07 -17.29
C ALA A 214 58.63 -7.36 -18.04
N THR A 215 58.59 -7.47 -19.38
CA THR A 215 57.49 -6.90 -20.19
C THR A 215 56.23 -7.73 -20.05
N VAL A 216 55.12 -7.08 -19.74
CA VAL A 216 53.79 -7.70 -19.60
C VAL A 216 53.08 -7.67 -20.95
N PRO A 217 52.59 -8.82 -21.46
CA PRO A 217 51.85 -8.85 -22.71
C PRO A 217 50.47 -8.18 -22.53
N VAL A 218 50.00 -7.55 -23.61
CA VAL A 218 48.62 -7.04 -23.70
C VAL A 218 47.67 -8.24 -23.72
N ALA A 219 46.71 -8.28 -22.79
CA ALA A 219 45.73 -9.37 -22.72
C ALA A 219 44.67 -9.24 -23.83
N SER A 220 44.19 -8.02 -24.06
CA SER A 220 43.31 -7.67 -25.17
C SER A 220 43.39 -6.17 -25.44
N TYR A 221 42.99 -5.72 -26.63
CA TYR A 221 42.80 -4.30 -26.90
C TYR A 221 41.61 -4.07 -27.83
N THR A 222 41.04 -2.86 -27.80
CA THR A 222 39.95 -2.46 -28.67
C THR A 222 40.13 -1.01 -29.09
N LYS A 223 39.81 -0.71 -30.36
CA LYS A 223 39.77 0.66 -30.87
C LYS A 223 38.37 1.22 -30.65
N TYR A 224 38.29 2.39 -30.01
CA TYR A 224 37.07 3.16 -29.84
C TYR A 224 37.30 4.57 -30.37
N ASN A 225 36.66 4.91 -31.50
CA ASN A 225 36.91 6.15 -32.24
C ASN A 225 38.41 6.39 -32.52
N ASN A 226 39.00 7.43 -31.91
CA ASN A 226 40.41 7.81 -32.07
C ASN A 226 41.29 7.34 -30.89
N CYS A 227 40.77 6.44 -30.05
CA CYS A 227 41.45 5.89 -28.89
C CYS A 227 41.65 4.39 -29.06
N TYR A 228 42.80 3.89 -28.62
CA TYR A 228 43.08 2.48 -28.42
C TYR A 228 43.13 2.21 -26.93
N ILE A 229 42.36 1.22 -26.47
CA ILE A 229 42.26 0.83 -25.08
C ILE A 229 42.78 -0.60 -24.96
N ALA A 230 43.89 -0.80 -24.25
CA ALA A 230 44.46 -2.11 -23.99
C ALA A 230 44.26 -2.53 -22.55
N LYS A 231 43.92 -3.79 -22.35
CA LYS A 231 43.79 -4.44 -21.05
C LYS A 231 45.06 -5.23 -20.74
N TYR A 232 45.52 -5.12 -19.50
CA TYR A 232 46.54 -5.99 -18.91
C TYR A 232 45.96 -6.67 -17.67
N ASP A 233 46.15 -7.97 -17.56
CA ASP A 233 45.76 -8.74 -16.37
C ASP A 233 46.92 -8.74 -15.37
N THR A 234 46.75 -8.01 -14.27
CA THR A 234 47.81 -7.74 -13.28
C THR A 234 47.53 -8.32 -11.90
N LYS A 235 46.48 -9.14 -11.76
CA LYS A 235 46.03 -9.71 -10.48
C LYS A 235 47.14 -10.38 -9.66
N GLN A 236 48.06 -11.09 -10.33
CA GLN A 236 49.18 -11.78 -9.67
C GLN A 236 50.35 -10.86 -9.26
N TYR A 237 50.29 -9.59 -9.65
CA TYR A 237 51.36 -8.61 -9.48
C TYR A 237 50.97 -7.44 -8.57
N ILE A 238 49.86 -7.55 -7.84
CA ILE A 238 49.46 -6.54 -6.86
C ILE A 238 50.60 -6.32 -5.86
N ASN A 239 50.87 -5.05 -5.54
CA ASN A 239 51.98 -4.54 -4.73
C ASN A 239 53.38 -4.70 -5.35
N SER A 240 53.49 -5.14 -6.60
CA SER A 240 54.77 -5.19 -7.31
C SER A 240 55.15 -3.83 -7.88
N ALA A 241 56.46 -3.60 -8.01
CA ALA A 241 56.99 -2.44 -8.73
C ALA A 241 56.71 -2.59 -10.23
N ALA A 242 56.08 -1.57 -10.80
CA ALA A 242 55.75 -1.51 -12.22
C ALA A 242 56.28 -0.22 -12.83
N SER A 243 56.42 -0.24 -14.15
CA SER A 243 56.73 0.96 -14.90
C SER A 243 56.12 0.94 -16.28
N LEU A 244 55.77 2.13 -16.76
CA LEU A 244 55.43 2.35 -18.14
C LEU A 244 56.65 2.91 -18.86
N VAL A 245 57.19 2.15 -19.81
CA VAL A 245 58.32 2.56 -20.65
C VAL A 245 57.78 3.09 -21.96
N VAL A 246 58.19 4.31 -22.30
CA VAL A 246 57.83 5.01 -23.53
C VAL A 246 59.10 5.36 -24.30
N ASN A 247 59.20 4.92 -25.54
CA ASN A 247 60.31 5.19 -26.45
C ASN A 247 59.80 5.78 -27.77
N ARG A 248 59.92 7.10 -27.90
CA ARG A 248 59.50 7.89 -29.07
C ARG A 248 60.60 8.07 -30.10
N SER A 249 61.84 7.66 -29.85
CA SER A 249 62.96 7.77 -30.80
C SER A 249 62.73 7.02 -32.12
N MET A 250 61.69 6.19 -32.18
CA MET A 250 61.35 5.33 -33.30
C MET A 250 60.19 5.88 -34.17
N VAL A 251 59.80 7.17 -34.04
CA VAL A 251 58.73 7.76 -34.88
C VAL A 251 58.97 9.21 -35.34
N VAL A 252 58.38 9.53 -36.50
CA VAL A 252 58.25 10.84 -37.14
C VAL A 252 57.42 11.82 -36.30
N THR A 253 57.78 13.09 -36.40
CA THR A 253 57.30 14.25 -35.65
C THR A 253 55.76 14.42 -35.71
N ASN A 254 55.12 14.55 -34.53
CA ASN A 254 53.81 15.19 -34.26
C ASN A 254 52.47 14.39 -34.27
N THR A 255 52.37 13.17 -33.70
CA THR A 255 51.04 12.51 -33.56
C THR A 255 50.65 11.98 -32.18
N TYR A 256 51.50 12.09 -31.15
CA TYR A 256 51.29 11.37 -29.88
C TYR A 256 50.94 12.30 -28.73
N THR A 257 49.67 12.38 -28.37
CA THR A 257 49.19 13.46 -27.50
C THR A 257 48.64 13.01 -26.16
N TYR A 258 48.19 11.77 -25.95
CA TYR A 258 47.79 11.36 -24.59
C TYR A 258 48.00 9.88 -24.30
N ILE A 259 48.47 9.59 -23.09
CA ILE A 259 48.50 8.26 -22.49
C ILE A 259 47.86 8.34 -21.10
N MET A 260 46.92 7.45 -20.83
CA MET A 260 46.31 7.29 -19.51
C MET A 260 46.34 5.81 -19.11
N LEU A 261 46.80 5.53 -17.90
CA LEU A 261 46.82 4.20 -17.31
C LEU A 261 45.92 4.20 -16.07
N ILE A 262 44.84 3.44 -16.15
CA ILE A 262 43.84 3.29 -15.09
C ILE A 262 43.90 1.85 -14.59
N GLY A 263 43.79 1.62 -13.29
CA GLY A 263 43.48 0.29 -12.77
C GLY A 263 42.09 0.20 -12.17
N VAL A 264 41.52 -0.99 -12.29
CA VAL A 264 40.17 -1.33 -11.87
C VAL A 264 40.22 -2.57 -10.99
#